data_AF-A0A1R1I087-F1
#
_entry.id   AF-A0A1R1I087-F1
#
_cell.length_a   1.000
_cell.length_b   1.000
_cell.length_c   1.000
_cell.angle_alpha   90.00
_cell.angle_beta   90.00
_cell.angle_gamma   90.00
#
_symmetry.space_group_name_H-M   'P 1'
#
loop_
_entity.id
_entity.type
_entity.pdbx_description
1 polymer ?
#
loop_
_entity_poly.entity_id
_entity_poly.type
_entity_poly.pdbx_seq_one_letter_code
_entity_poly.pdbx_strand_id
1 'polypeptide(L)'
;MIAAILSLTVLGAVLGIALGIANKFLKVEGNPVVEELVAMMPGSNCGQCGFPGCTGAAEAIVAGTAAATCCPPGGKALASAIAAKLGLTVDLSALGDDGPKIAVVSEELCIGCCRCSKVCPTDAIIGAAKQVHNVFREACTGCESCIDKCPTEALAMKPVPVTLQHWVMPRPLSA
;
A
#
# COMPACT_ATOMS: atom_id res chain seq x y z
N MET A 1 -48.52 0.25 -14.58
CA MET A 1 -47.51 0.82 -13.66
C MET A 1 -47.35 0.00 -12.39
N ILE A 2 -48.41 -0.21 -11.58
CA ILE A 2 -48.32 -0.97 -10.30
C ILE A 2 -47.80 -2.41 -10.49
N ALA A 3 -48.27 -3.12 -11.52
CA ALA A 3 -47.81 -4.48 -11.82
C ALA A 3 -46.30 -4.57 -12.13
N ALA A 4 -45.75 -3.58 -12.83
CA ALA A 4 -44.32 -3.51 -13.14
C ALA A 4 -43.48 -3.20 -11.90
N ILE A 5 -43.98 -2.34 -11.01
CA ILE A 5 -43.32 -2.03 -9.73
C ILE A 5 -43.29 -3.28 -8.84
N LEU A 6 -44.41 -3.99 -8.74
CA LEU A 6 -44.50 -5.23 -7.95
C LEU A 6 -43.59 -6.32 -8.49
N SER A 7 -43.58 -6.56 -9.81
CA SER A 7 -42.78 -7.64 -10.38
C SER A 7 -41.27 -7.43 -10.18
N LEU A 8 -40.78 -6.21 -10.36
CA LEU A 8 -39.36 -5.87 -10.12
C LEU A 8 -38.99 -5.95 -8.64
N THR A 9 -39.89 -5.51 -7.74
CA THR A 9 -39.64 -5.55 -6.30
C THR A 9 -39.56 -6.99 -5.78
N VAL A 10 -40.48 -7.85 -6.21
CA VAL A 10 -40.49 -9.27 -5.81
C VAL A 10 -39.25 -9.98 -6.36
N LEU A 11 -38.90 -9.76 -7.63
CA LEU A 11 -37.71 -10.35 -8.22
C LEU A 11 -36.43 -9.93 -7.48
N GLY A 12 -36.29 -8.65 -7.16
CA GLY A 12 -35.15 -8.13 -6.39
C GLY A 12 -35.07 -8.73 -4.98
N ALA A 13 -36.21 -8.84 -4.28
CA ALA A 13 -36.27 -9.45 -2.96
C ALA A 13 -35.87 -10.93 -2.99
N VAL A 14 -36.38 -11.71 -3.95
CA VAL A 14 -36.06 -13.13 -4.11
C VAL A 14 -34.59 -13.33 -4.41
N LEU A 15 -34.04 -12.60 -5.38
CA LEU A 15 -32.62 -12.69 -5.75
C LEU A 15 -31.70 -12.24 -4.60
N GLY A 16 -32.08 -11.18 -3.89
CA GLY A 16 -31.33 -10.68 -2.73
C GLY A 16 -31.31 -11.69 -1.58
N ILE A 17 -32.45 -12.30 -1.26
CA ILE A 17 -32.54 -13.35 -0.23
C ILE A 17 -31.71 -14.57 -0.65
N ALA A 18 -31.81 -15.00 -1.92
CA ALA A 18 -31.05 -16.13 -2.42
C ALA A 18 -29.53 -15.89 -2.32
N LEU A 19 -29.05 -14.72 -2.75
CA LEU A 19 -27.63 -14.34 -2.63
C LEU A 19 -27.19 -14.20 -1.16
N GLY A 20 -28.05 -13.67 -0.28
CA GLY A 20 -27.77 -13.56 1.15
C GLY A 20 -27.63 -14.92 1.84
N ILE A 21 -28.51 -15.86 1.51
CA ILE A 21 -28.42 -17.25 2.00
C ILE A 21 -27.16 -17.91 1.45
N ALA A 22 -26.87 -17.76 0.16
CA ALA A 22 -25.68 -18.30 -0.47
C ALA A 22 -24.39 -17.77 0.18
N ASN A 23 -24.29 -16.46 0.45
CA ASN A 23 -23.13 -15.86 1.10
C ASN A 23 -22.87 -16.40 2.52
N LYS A 24 -23.93 -16.75 3.27
CA LYS A 24 -23.80 -17.35 4.60
C LYS A 24 -23.39 -18.82 4.53
N PHE A 25 -23.98 -19.59 3.62
CA PHE A 25 -23.70 -21.03 3.49
C PHE A 25 -22.36 -21.32 2.81
N LEU A 26 -21.92 -20.48 1.87
CA LEU A 26 -20.67 -20.62 1.12
C LEU A 26 -19.54 -19.74 1.67
N LYS A 27 -19.68 -19.21 2.89
CA LYS A 27 -18.63 -18.42 3.53
C LYS A 27 -17.42 -19.33 3.76
N VAL A 28 -16.34 -19.09 3.02
CA VAL A 28 -15.04 -19.72 3.28
C VAL A 28 -14.44 -19.01 4.49
N GLU A 29 -14.15 -19.77 5.55
CA GLU A 29 -13.41 -19.24 6.70
C GLU A 29 -11.95 -19.01 6.27
N GLY A 30 -11.50 -17.75 6.38
CA GLY A 30 -10.12 -17.39 6.09
C GLY A 30 -9.16 -18.01 7.10
N ASN A 31 -7.89 -18.13 6.73
CA ASN A 31 -6.86 -18.55 7.68
C ASN A 31 -6.65 -17.42 8.70
N PRO A 32 -6.92 -17.63 10.01
CA PRO A 32 -6.83 -16.58 11.02
C PRO A 32 -5.43 -15.97 11.11
N VAL A 33 -4.38 -16.74 10.81
CA VAL A 33 -3.00 -16.26 10.80
C VAL A 33 -2.78 -15.23 9.69
N VAL A 34 -3.41 -15.42 8.53
CA VAL A 34 -3.31 -14.47 7.41
C VAL A 34 -3.98 -13.15 7.78
N GLU A 35 -5.17 -13.20 8.39
CA GLU A 35 -5.87 -11.99 8.85
C GLU A 35 -5.05 -11.21 9.88
N GLU A 36 -4.42 -11.91 10.83
CA GLU A 36 -3.52 -11.28 11.81
C GLU A 36 -2.32 -10.61 11.14
N LEU A 37 -1.66 -11.29 10.18
CA LEU A 37 -0.54 -10.70 9.45
C LEU A 37 -0.97 -9.48 8.63
N VAL A 38 -2.11 -9.56 7.94
CA VAL A 38 -2.67 -8.42 7.18
C VAL A 38 -2.93 -7.22 8.09
N ALA A 39 -3.42 -7.46 9.31
CA ALA A 39 -3.64 -6.40 10.31
C ALA A 39 -2.34 -5.74 10.80
N MET A 40 -1.19 -6.42 10.72
CA MET A 40 0.12 -5.84 11.02
C MET A 40 0.73 -5.09 9.84
N MET A 41 0.31 -5.40 8.61
CA MET A 41 0.82 -4.77 7.40
C MET A 41 0.31 -3.31 7.24
N PRO A 42 0.99 -2.48 6.43
CA PRO A 42 0.57 -1.09 6.19
C PRO A 42 -0.79 -0.94 5.48
N GLY A 43 -1.37 -2.01 4.94
CA GLY A 43 -2.66 -1.99 4.24
C GLY A 43 -2.68 -1.23 2.90
N SER A 44 -1.53 -0.75 2.42
CA SER A 44 -1.44 0.12 1.25
C SER A 44 -1.65 -0.59 -0.10
N ASN A 45 -1.58 -1.93 -0.12
CA ASN A 45 -1.72 -2.74 -1.34
C ASN A 45 -0.85 -2.27 -2.52
N CYS A 46 0.33 -1.71 -2.24
CA CYS A 46 1.17 -1.04 -3.25
C CYS A 46 1.86 -1.97 -4.27
N GLY A 47 1.91 -3.28 -4.03
CA GLY A 47 2.49 -4.25 -4.96
C GLY A 47 4.02 -4.26 -5.07
N GLN A 48 4.75 -3.47 -4.28
CA GLN A 48 6.22 -3.43 -4.30
C GLN A 48 6.89 -4.78 -3.95
N CYS A 49 6.18 -5.63 -3.21
CA CYS A 49 6.61 -6.97 -2.85
C CYS A 49 6.38 -8.03 -3.96
N GLY A 50 5.73 -7.67 -5.07
CA GLY A 50 5.40 -8.59 -6.16
C GLY A 50 4.13 -9.42 -5.96
N PHE A 51 3.43 -9.27 -4.83
CA PHE A 51 2.18 -9.98 -4.53
C PHE A 51 0.92 -9.12 -4.75
N PRO A 52 -0.23 -9.73 -5.07
CA PRO A 52 -1.49 -9.02 -5.22
C PRO A 52 -2.02 -8.58 -3.84
N GLY A 53 -1.63 -7.37 -3.44
CA GLY A 53 -2.05 -6.75 -2.19
C GLY A 53 -1.40 -7.34 -0.94
N CYS A 54 -1.78 -6.80 0.22
CA CYS A 54 -1.28 -7.23 1.52
C CYS A 54 -1.74 -8.65 1.87
N THR A 55 -2.96 -9.03 1.51
CA THR A 55 -3.48 -10.40 1.75
C THR A 55 -2.67 -11.45 0.99
N GLY A 56 -2.39 -11.22 -0.29
CA GLY A 56 -1.57 -12.16 -1.08
C GLY A 56 -0.13 -12.27 -0.55
N ALA A 57 0.45 -11.16 -0.07
CA ALA A 57 1.75 -11.19 0.58
C ALA A 57 1.70 -11.99 1.90
N ALA A 58 0.67 -11.80 2.73
CA ALA A 58 0.50 -12.52 3.98
C ALA A 58 0.30 -14.02 3.76
N GLU A 59 -0.51 -14.42 2.78
CA GLU A 59 -0.69 -15.82 2.38
C GLU A 59 0.63 -16.46 1.94
N ALA A 60 1.42 -15.75 1.13
CA ALA A 60 2.72 -16.24 0.67
C ALA A 60 3.74 -16.40 1.82
N ILE A 61 3.70 -15.52 2.81
CA ILE A 61 4.52 -15.64 4.02
C ILE A 61 4.10 -16.90 4.82
N VAL A 62 2.79 -17.10 5.04
CA VAL A 62 2.28 -18.27 5.79
C VAL A 62 2.55 -19.57 5.03
N ALA A 63 2.47 -19.55 3.69
CA ALA A 63 2.79 -20.70 2.85
C ALA A 63 4.30 -20.98 2.75
N GLY A 64 5.16 -20.10 3.27
CA GLY A 64 6.61 -20.23 3.19
C GLY A 64 7.21 -19.94 1.81
N THR A 65 6.42 -19.36 0.88
CA THR A 65 6.87 -18.98 -0.46
C THR A 65 7.46 -17.57 -0.51
N ALA A 66 7.20 -16.75 0.51
CA ALA A 66 7.80 -15.43 0.70
C ALA A 66 8.53 -15.31 2.05
N ALA A 67 9.63 -14.55 2.07
CA ALA A 67 10.31 -14.19 3.32
C ALA A 67 9.50 -13.17 4.12
N ALA A 68 9.64 -13.17 5.45
CA ALA A 68 9.03 -12.17 6.33
C ALA A 68 9.53 -10.73 6.06
N THR A 69 10.66 -10.58 5.36
CA THR A 69 11.23 -9.31 4.91
C THR A 69 10.63 -8.79 3.60
N CYS A 70 9.64 -9.48 3.02
CA CYS A 70 9.16 -9.19 1.67
C CYS A 70 8.45 -7.85 1.50
N CYS A 71 8.15 -7.12 2.58
CA CYS A 71 7.41 -5.85 2.54
C CYS A 71 8.39 -4.66 2.69
N PRO A 72 8.83 -4.02 1.59
CA PRO A 72 9.69 -2.84 1.66
C PRO A 72 9.12 -1.69 2.52
N PRO A 73 7.84 -1.29 2.40
CA PRO A 73 7.34 -0.14 3.16
C PRO A 73 7.17 -0.43 4.66
N GLY A 74 7.07 -1.71 5.05
CA GLY A 74 7.04 -2.10 6.46
C GLY A 74 8.42 -2.18 7.11
N GLY A 75 9.48 -2.34 6.29
CA GLY A 75 10.86 -2.35 6.73
C GLY A 75 11.18 -3.38 7.82
N LYS A 76 12.23 -3.09 8.61
CA LYS A 76 12.73 -3.99 9.66
C LYS A 76 11.73 -4.18 10.79
N ALA A 77 10.98 -3.13 11.14
CA ALA A 77 10.00 -3.18 12.22
C ALA A 77 8.92 -4.21 11.93
N LEU A 78 8.31 -4.16 10.74
CA LEU A 78 7.32 -5.14 10.33
C LEU A 78 7.92 -6.54 10.21
N ALA A 79 9.08 -6.67 9.56
CA ALA A 79 9.73 -7.97 9.40
C ALA A 79 10.00 -8.65 10.75
N SER A 80 10.44 -7.89 11.76
CA SER A 80 10.67 -8.40 13.12
C SER A 80 9.38 -8.81 13.84
N ALA A 81 8.28 -8.06 13.65
CA ALA A 81 6.99 -8.38 14.25
C ALA A 81 6.39 -9.66 13.64
N ILE A 82 6.47 -9.80 12.31
CA ILE A 82 6.03 -11.00 11.58
C ILE A 82 6.87 -12.21 12.01
N ALA A 83 8.20 -12.05 12.10
CA ALA A 83 9.11 -13.09 12.56
C ALA A 83 8.78 -13.58 13.97
N ALA A 84 8.54 -12.65 14.91
CA ALA A 84 8.15 -12.99 16.27
C ALA A 84 6.81 -13.74 16.33
N LYS A 85 5.86 -13.40 15.46
CA LYS A 85 4.54 -14.03 15.39
C LYS A 85 4.59 -15.44 14.82
N LEU A 86 5.41 -15.67 13.80
CA LEU A 86 5.57 -16.97 13.16
C LEU A 86 6.64 -17.84 13.81
N GLY A 87 7.35 -17.33 14.83
CA GLY A 87 8.46 -18.03 15.48
C GLY A 87 9.68 -18.23 14.57
N LEU A 88 9.85 -17.36 13.57
CA LEU A 88 10.93 -17.44 12.59
C LEU A 88 12.13 -16.61 13.03
N THR A 89 13.34 -17.10 12.75
CA THR A 89 14.57 -16.31 12.84
C THR A 89 14.84 -15.65 11.50
N VAL A 90 14.89 -14.31 11.47
CA VAL A 90 15.06 -13.54 10.24
C VAL A 90 16.34 -12.71 10.35
N ASP A 91 17.19 -12.81 9.33
CA ASP A 91 18.34 -11.93 9.21
C ASP A 91 17.92 -10.56 8.67
N LEU A 92 18.04 -9.53 9.50
CA LEU A 92 17.67 -8.15 9.19
C LEU A 92 18.87 -7.31 8.71
N SER A 93 20.06 -7.91 8.62
CA SER A 93 21.29 -7.20 8.27
C SER A 93 21.28 -6.66 6.83
N ALA A 94 20.64 -7.39 5.90
CA ALA A 94 20.54 -7.02 4.49
C ALA A 94 19.47 -5.95 4.19
N LEU A 95 18.57 -5.63 5.14
CA LEU A 95 17.59 -4.57 4.94
C LEU A 95 18.25 -3.21 5.17
N GLY A 96 18.28 -2.35 4.16
CA GLY A 96 18.56 -0.93 4.33
C GLY A 96 17.37 -0.24 5.02
N ASP A 97 17.64 0.70 5.92
CA ASP A 97 16.61 1.55 6.49
C ASP A 97 17.00 3.01 6.22
N ASP A 98 16.62 3.48 5.04
CA ASP A 98 16.95 4.84 4.57
C ASP A 98 15.97 5.91 5.10
N GLY A 99 15.09 5.53 6.04
CA GLY A 99 14.06 6.39 6.59
C GLY A 99 12.98 6.81 5.58
N PRO A 100 12.03 7.67 6.00
CA PRO A 100 10.97 8.13 5.12
C PRO A 100 11.54 9.02 4.00
N LYS A 101 11.21 8.66 2.76
CA LYS A 101 11.53 9.45 1.57
C LYS A 101 10.24 9.97 0.93
N ILE A 102 10.30 11.16 0.37
CA ILE A 102 9.22 11.80 -0.37
C ILE A 102 9.64 12.06 -1.81
N ALA A 103 8.68 11.99 -2.72
CA ALA A 103 8.90 12.39 -4.10
C ALA A 103 9.01 13.91 -4.19
N VAL A 104 10.00 14.39 -4.94
CA VAL A 104 10.19 15.82 -5.26
C VAL A 104 10.20 15.97 -6.77
N VAL A 105 9.45 16.95 -7.28
CA VAL A 105 9.37 17.26 -8.71
C VAL A 105 10.41 18.32 -9.06
N SER A 106 11.17 18.08 -10.12
CA SER A 106 12.04 19.04 -10.78
C SER A 106 11.22 19.93 -11.70
N GLU A 107 11.16 21.22 -11.39
CA GLU A 107 10.32 22.21 -12.10
C GLU A 107 10.77 22.37 -13.55
N GLU A 108 12.08 22.26 -13.79
CA GLU A 108 12.73 22.38 -15.09
C GLU A 108 12.46 21.21 -16.06
N LEU A 109 12.14 20.02 -15.53
CA LEU A 109 11.87 18.82 -16.34
C LEU A 109 10.38 18.48 -16.45
N CYS A 110 9.54 19.10 -15.62
CA CYS A 110 8.12 18.79 -15.57
C CYS A 110 7.35 19.43 -16.72
N ILE A 111 6.88 18.61 -17.67
CA ILE A 111 6.08 19.08 -18.82
C ILE A 111 4.56 19.10 -18.55
N GLY A 112 4.13 18.78 -17.33
CA GLY A 112 2.71 18.76 -16.96
C GLY A 112 1.87 17.68 -17.67
N CYS A 113 2.41 16.46 -17.84
CA CYS A 113 1.73 15.36 -18.55
C CYS A 113 0.66 14.60 -17.72
N CYS A 114 0.54 14.88 -16.43
CA CYS A 114 -0.40 14.28 -15.46
C CYS A 114 -0.32 12.75 -15.27
N ARG A 115 0.68 12.04 -15.83
CA ARG A 115 0.82 10.58 -15.63
C ARG A 115 1.08 10.20 -14.18
N CYS A 116 1.93 10.98 -13.51
CA CYS A 116 2.25 10.81 -12.09
C CYS A 116 1.01 10.97 -11.18
N SER A 117 0.14 11.95 -11.45
CA SER A 117 -1.11 12.13 -10.69
C SER A 117 -2.06 10.94 -10.78
N LYS A 118 -2.18 10.31 -11.95
CA LYS A 118 -3.09 9.18 -12.18
C LYS A 118 -2.64 7.86 -11.56
N VAL A 119 -1.35 7.71 -11.30
CA VAL A 119 -0.78 6.49 -10.72
C VAL A 119 -0.55 6.63 -9.21
N CYS A 120 -0.70 7.83 -8.64
CA CYS A 120 -0.49 8.04 -7.22
C CYS A 120 -1.63 7.39 -6.41
N PRO A 121 -1.36 6.40 -5.54
CA PRO A 121 -2.42 5.72 -4.79
C PRO A 121 -3.03 6.58 -3.67
N THR A 122 -2.33 7.65 -3.26
CA THR A 122 -2.76 8.55 -2.18
C THR A 122 -3.13 9.94 -2.68
N ASP A 123 -3.17 10.15 -4.00
CA ASP A 123 -3.43 11.45 -4.63
C ASP A 123 -2.53 12.59 -4.11
N ALA A 124 -1.30 12.26 -3.69
CA ALA A 124 -0.35 13.22 -3.15
C ALA A 124 0.19 14.22 -4.18
N ILE A 125 -0.02 13.97 -5.48
CA ILE A 125 0.52 14.80 -6.56
C ILE A 125 -0.54 15.78 -7.03
N ILE A 126 -0.27 17.07 -6.86
CA ILE A 126 -1.16 18.16 -7.20
C ILE A 126 -0.64 18.87 -8.45
N GLY A 127 -1.49 19.00 -9.47
CA GLY A 127 -1.15 19.71 -10.69
C GLY A 127 -2.25 19.60 -11.73
N ALA A 128 -2.11 20.38 -12.81
CA ALA A 128 -3.02 20.36 -13.94
C ALA A 128 -2.23 20.13 -15.25
N ALA A 129 -2.96 19.87 -16.33
CA ALA A 129 -2.35 19.70 -17.64
C ALA A 129 -1.53 20.96 -18.02
N LYS A 130 -0.30 20.74 -18.49
CA LYS A 130 0.66 21.81 -18.85
C LYS A 130 1.05 22.74 -17.69
N GLN A 131 0.86 22.33 -16.44
CA GLN A 131 1.37 23.03 -15.26
C GLN A 131 2.40 22.14 -14.54
N VAL A 132 3.35 22.78 -13.85
CA VAL A 132 4.31 22.08 -13.01
C VAL A 132 3.56 21.42 -11.85
N HIS A 133 3.80 20.13 -11.65
CA HIS A 133 3.17 19.37 -10.57
C HIS A 133 4.00 19.52 -9.29
N ASN A 134 3.33 19.50 -8.14
CA ASN A 134 3.96 19.50 -6.82
C ASN A 134 3.48 18.30 -6.01
N VAL A 135 4.24 17.90 -5.00
CA VAL A 135 3.94 16.77 -4.13
C VAL A 135 3.59 17.29 -2.74
N PHE A 136 2.40 16.93 -2.26
CA PHE A 136 2.00 17.18 -0.88
C PHE A 136 2.71 16.17 0.03
N ARG A 137 3.61 16.68 0.88
CA ARG A 137 4.58 15.85 1.62
C ARG A 137 3.88 14.93 2.62
N GLU A 138 2.80 15.41 3.22
CA GLU A 138 2.03 14.74 4.25
C GLU A 138 1.17 13.61 3.70
N ALA A 139 0.87 13.62 2.39
CA ALA A 139 0.12 12.56 1.72
C ALA A 139 1.03 11.58 0.95
N CYS A 140 2.29 11.92 0.72
CA CYS A 140 3.22 11.08 -0.02
C CYS A 140 3.73 9.92 0.84
N THR A 141 3.50 8.69 0.40
CA THR A 141 3.95 7.48 1.10
C THR A 141 5.30 6.95 0.63
N GLY A 142 5.90 7.61 -0.37
CA GLY A 142 7.19 7.18 -0.93
C GLY A 142 7.15 5.85 -1.69
N CYS A 143 6.00 5.51 -2.31
CA CYS A 143 5.81 4.24 -3.03
C CYS A 143 6.52 4.15 -4.41
N GLU A 144 7.18 5.22 -4.86
CA GLU A 144 7.96 5.30 -6.12
C GLU A 144 7.19 5.10 -7.43
N SER A 145 5.90 4.73 -7.40
CA SER A 145 5.09 4.47 -8.60
C SER A 145 5.01 5.64 -9.59
N CYS A 146 5.20 6.86 -9.10
CA CYS A 146 5.21 8.07 -9.92
C CYS A 146 6.51 8.24 -10.73
N ILE A 147 7.64 7.73 -10.24
CA ILE A 147 8.95 7.80 -10.90
C ILE A 147 8.94 6.89 -12.13
N ASP A 148 8.50 5.63 -11.95
CA ASP A 148 8.41 4.63 -13.01
C ASP A 148 7.55 5.05 -14.21
N LYS A 149 6.58 5.94 -13.98
CA LYS A 149 5.64 6.42 -15.02
C LYS A 149 5.97 7.79 -15.58
N CYS A 150 7.00 8.48 -15.06
CA CYS A 150 7.35 9.81 -15.53
C CYS A 150 8.18 9.73 -16.83
N PRO A 151 7.69 10.26 -17.96
CA PRO A 151 8.39 10.17 -19.24
C PRO A 151 9.62 11.08 -19.34
N THR A 152 9.71 12.09 -18.47
CA THR A 152 10.83 13.04 -18.43
C THR A 152 11.73 12.85 -17.21
N GLU A 153 11.48 11.78 -16.44
CA GLU A 153 12.23 11.47 -15.21
C GLU A 153 12.29 12.66 -14.23
N ALA A 154 11.27 13.52 -14.24
CA ALA A 154 11.21 14.74 -13.45
C ALA A 154 10.98 14.52 -11.94
N LEU A 155 10.85 13.27 -11.48
CA LEU A 155 10.61 12.96 -10.06
C LEU A 155 11.80 12.21 -9.47
N ALA A 156 12.21 12.60 -8.27
CA ALA A 156 13.24 11.92 -7.50
C ALA A 156 12.80 11.71 -6.05
N MET A 157 13.18 10.58 -5.46
CA MET A 157 13.00 10.35 -4.03
C MET A 157 14.08 11.11 -3.24
N LYS A 158 13.66 11.99 -2.35
CA LYS A 158 14.54 12.67 -1.39
C LYS A 158 14.14 12.29 0.03
N PRO A 159 15.10 12.10 0.96
CA PRO A 159 14.78 11.90 2.36
C PRO A 159 13.98 13.10 2.88
N VAL A 160 13.02 12.84 3.78
CA VAL A 160 12.29 13.91 4.44
C VAL A 160 13.27 14.77 5.24
N PRO A 161 13.28 16.10 5.06
CA PRO A 161 14.17 16.96 5.83
C PRO A 161 13.82 16.89 7.30
N VAL A 162 14.82 16.64 8.14
CA VAL A 162 14.65 16.64 9.60
C VAL A 162 14.42 18.08 10.05
N THR A 163 13.21 18.35 10.53
CA THR A 163 12.81 19.63 11.13
C THR A 163 12.61 19.46 12.62
N LEU A 164 12.58 20.54 13.41
CA LEU A 164 12.32 20.46 14.86
C LEU A 164 11.01 19.73 15.20
N GLN A 165 10.00 19.79 14.32
CA GLN A 165 8.72 19.12 14.50
C GLN A 165 8.78 17.60 14.28
N HIS A 166 9.72 17.12 13.46
CA HIS A 166 9.86 15.71 13.08
C HIS A 166 11.19 15.11 13.56
N TRP A 167 11.88 15.83 14.46
CA TRP A 167 13.14 15.37 15.02
C TRP A 167 12.87 14.25 16.00
N VAL A 168 13.40 13.07 15.70
CA VAL A 168 13.42 11.93 16.58
C VAL A 168 14.86 11.67 16.97
N MET A 169 15.12 11.43 18.25
CA MET A 169 16.45 11.08 18.71
C MET A 169 16.95 9.83 17.96
N PRO A 170 18.06 9.91 17.21
CA PRO A 170 18.55 8.77 16.47
C PRO A 170 18.91 7.65 17.44
N ARG A 171 18.61 6.40 17.03
CA ARG A 171 18.96 5.23 17.83
C ARG A 171 20.48 5.24 18.05
N PRO A 172 20.96 5.11 19.30
CA PRO A 172 22.39 4.99 19.54
C PRO A 172 22.93 3.79 18.74
N LEU A 173 24.06 3.99 18.07
CA LEU A 173 24.74 2.91 17.36
C LEU A 173 25.02 1.79 18.38
N SER A 174 24.55 0.58 18.09
CA SER A 174 24.88 -0.59 18.90
C SER A 174 26.39 -0.79 18.86
N ALA A 175 27.02 -0.82 20.03
CA ALA A 175 28.45 -1.07 20.21
C ALA A 175 28.87 -2.43 19.66
#